data_AF-A0A2H0MKT1-F1
#
_entry.id   AF-A0A2H0MKT1-F1
#
_cell.length_a   1.000
_cell.length_b   1.000
_cell.length_c   1.000
_cell.angle_alpha   90.00
_cell.angle_beta   90.00
_cell.angle_gamma   90.00
#
_symmetry.space_group_name_H-M   'P 1'
#
loop_
_entity.id
_entity.type
_entity.pdbx_description
1 polymer ?
#
loop_
_entity_poly.entity_id
_entity_poly.type
_entity_poly.pdbx_seq_one_letter_code
_entity_poly.pdbx_strand_id
1 'polypeptide(L)' 'MKLHISIEQDEDGFFVAEVPALPGCLSQGKTREEALANIREAVEG' A
#
# COMPACT_ATOMS: atom_id res chain seq x y z
N MET A 1 -5.43 10.06 11.46
CA MET A 1 -3.95 10.15 11.58
C MET A 1 -3.35 10.36 10.20
N LYS A 2 -2.11 10.89 10.09
CA LYS A 2 -1.38 10.94 8.82
C LYS A 2 -0.30 9.86 8.87
N LEU A 3 -0.36 8.91 7.94
CA LEU A 3 0.63 7.84 7.80
C LEU A 3 1.39 8.06 6.50
N HIS A 4 2.69 7.79 6.54
CA HIS A 4 3.52 7.75 5.35
C HIS A 4 3.33 6.38 4.68
N ILE A 5 3.10 6.40 3.37
CA ILE A 5 2.87 5.21 2.55
C ILE A 5 3.98 5.17 1.50
N SER A 6 4.76 4.09 1.48
CA SER A 6 5.71 3.82 0.41
C SER A 6 5.00 3.01 -0.67
N ILE A 7 5.22 3.34 -1.94
CA ILE A 7 4.66 2.61 -3.07
C ILE A 7 5.78 2.25 -4.04
N GLU A 8 5.92 0.96 -4.31
CA GLU A 8 6.88 0.42 -5.25
C GLU A 8 6.15 -0.43 -6.29
N GLN A 9 6.71 -0.56 -7.50
CA GLN A 9 6.19 -1.45 -8.52
C GLN A 9 7.08 -2.69 -8.57
N ASP A 10 6.47 -3.87 -8.51
CA ASP A 10 7.18 -5.15 -8.56
C ASP A 10 7.49 -5.59 -10.01
N GLU A 11 8.16 -6.73 -10.14
CA GLU A 11 8.58 -7.29 -11.43
C GLU A 11 7.39 -7.75 -12.30
N ASP A 12 6.24 -8.05 -11.71
CA ASP A 12 5.00 -8.44 -12.39
C ASP A 12 4.13 -7.23 -12.76
N GLY A 13 4.58 -6.02 -12.43
CA GLY A 13 3.91 -4.76 -12.74
C GLY A 13 2.81 -4.36 -11.75
N PHE A 14 2.68 -5.06 -10.62
CA PHE A 14 1.81 -4.68 -9.52
C PHE A 14 2.44 -3.57 -8.68
N PHE A 15 1.59 -2.69 -8.15
CA PHE A 15 1.98 -1.69 -7.18
C PHE A 15 1.77 -2.24 -5.78
N VAL A 16 2.85 -2.30 -5.01
CA VAL A 16 2.84 -2.69 -3.60
C VAL A 16 2.92 -1.42 -2.77
N ALA A 17 1.93 -1.23 -1.89
CA ALA A 17 1.88 -0.14 -0.93
C ALA A 17 2.12 -0.68 0.48
N GLU A 18 3.02 -0.05 1.22
CA GLU A 18 3.32 -0.41 2.61
C GLU A 18 3.32 0.81 3.53
N VAL A 19 3.10 0.57 4.82
CA VAL A 19 3.18 1.61 5.85
C VAL A 19 4.39 1.34 6.74
N PRO A 20 5.50 2.09 6.61
CA PRO A 20 6.71 1.84 7.40
C PRO A 20 6.51 1.95 8.91
N ALA A 21 5.50 2.70 9.35
CA ALA A 21 5.12 2.83 10.75
C ALA A 21 4.36 1.61 11.30
N LEU A 22 3.84 0.75 10.43
CA LEU A 22 3.08 -0.46 10.74
C LEU A 22 3.71 -1.65 10.00
N PRO A 23 4.83 -2.19 10.49
CA PRO A 23 5.53 -3.29 9.81
C PRO A 23 4.60 -4.49 9.64
N GLY A 24 4.49 -4.97 8.40
CA GLY A 24 3.57 -6.04 8.00
C GLY A 24 2.20 -5.56 7.49
N CYS A 25 1.89 -4.27 7.60
CA CYS A 25 0.73 -3.66 6.93
C CYS A 25 1.13 -3.28 5.50
N LEU A 26 0.77 -4.17 4.58
CA LEU A 26 1.03 -4.04 3.15
C LEU A 26 -0.20 -4.42 2.34
N SER A 27 -0.33 -3.81 1.18
CA SER A 27 -1.40 -4.07 0.24
C SER A 27 -0.89 -3.90 -1.18
N GLN A 28 -1.59 -4.45 -2.15
CA GLN A 28 -1.18 -4.42 -3.55
C GLN A 28 -2.34 -4.07 -4.47
N GLY A 29 -2.02 -3.57 -5.67
CA GLY A 29 -3.00 -3.28 -6.71
C GLY A 29 -2.36 -3.18 -8.08
N LYS A 30 -3.15 -3.30 -9.15
CA LYS A 30 -2.68 -3.16 -10.53
C LYS A 30 -2.33 -1.72 -10.89
N THR A 31 -2.78 -0.77 -10.09
CA THR A 31 -2.46 0.66 -10.23
C THR A 31 -2.05 1.25 -8.89
N ARG A 32 -1.35 2.38 -8.93
CA ARG A 32 -1.00 3.14 -7.71
C ARG A 32 -2.22 3.52 -6.89
N GLU A 33 -3.30 3.92 -7.56
CA GLU A 33 -4.55 4.33 -6.92
C GLU A 33 -5.23 3.15 -6.23
N GLU A 34 -5.22 1.96 -6.86
CA GLU A 34 -5.78 0.74 -6.28
C GLU A 34 -4.96 0.30 -5.05
N ALA A 35 -3.63 0.24 -5.16
CA ALA A 35 -2.77 -0.09 -4.03
C ALA A 35 -2.96 0.89 -2.85
N LEU A 36 -3.14 2.18 -3.15
CA LEU A 36 -3.39 3.22 -2.15
C LEU A 36 -4.78 3.11 -1.51
N ALA A 37 -5.81 2.72 -2.26
CA ALA A 37 -7.14 2.47 -1.70
C ALA A 37 -7.10 1.27 -0.76
N ASN A 38 -6.51 0.16 -1.22
CA ASN A 38 -6.46 -1.08 -0.46
C ASN A 38 -5.64 -0.94 0.84
N ILE A 39 -4.52 -0.21 0.83
CA ILE A 39 -3.74 0.02 2.06
C ILE A 39 -4.46 0.94 3.04
N ARG A 40 -5.29 1.88 2.57
CA ARG A 40 -6.12 2.72 3.45
C ARG A 40 -7.18 1.87 4.14
N GLU A 41 -7.87 1.02 3.41
CA GLU A 41 -8.83 0.06 3.99
C GLU A 41 -8.15 -0.87 5.00
N ALA A 42 -6.94 -1.37 4.69
CA ALA A 42 -6.19 -2.24 5.60
C ALA A 42 -5.74 -1.54 6.90
N VAL A 43 -5.54 -0.22 6.87
CA VAL A 43 -5.19 0.61 8.03
C VAL A 43 -6.41 1.00 8.86
N GLU A 44 -7.55 1.20 8.22
CA GLU A 44 -8.81 1.61 8.87
C GLU A 44 -9.61 0.42 9.43
N GLY A 45 -9.27 -0.81 9.02
CA GLY A 45 -9.89 -2.06 9.47
C GLY A 45 -9.48 -2.54 10.86
#